data_AF-A0A9W6NDJ9-F1
#
_entry.id   AF-A0A9W6NDJ9-F1
#
_cell.length_a   1.000
_cell.length_b   1.000
_cell.length_c   1.000
_cell.angle_alpha   90.00
_cell.angle_beta   90.00
_cell.angle_gamma   90.00
#
_symmetry.space_group_name_H-M   'P 1'
#
loop_
_entity.id
_entity.type
_entity.pdbx_description
1 polymer ?
#
loop_
_entity_poly.entity_id
_entity_poly.type
_entity_poly.pdbx_seq_one_letter_code
_entity_poly.pdbx_strand_id
1 'polypeptide(L)' 'MAEAAYQYVRRTYGVNPGVGQRVLHDVTRKFGTIAREDKSQSHHVMVRFDGQRFASPCHPTELDYQPKEGSDG' A
#
# COMPACT_ATOMS: atom_id res chain seq x y z
N MET A 1 -4.06 -10.69 -14.47
CA MET A 1 -2.76 -10.02 -14.61
C MET A 1 -2.77 -8.84 -13.66
N ALA A 2 -2.05 -8.90 -12.54
CA ALA A 2 -1.93 -7.74 -11.66
C ALA A 2 -1.01 -6.73 -12.36
N GLU A 3 -1.60 -5.72 -13.01
CA GLU A 3 -0.85 -4.61 -13.57
C GLU A 3 0.02 -4.02 -12.46
N ALA A 4 1.34 -4.01 -12.68
CA ALA A 4 2.32 -3.51 -11.72
C ALA A 4 2.18 -1.99 -11.60
N ALA A 5 1.17 -1.55 -10.86
CA ALA A 5 1.09 -0.18 -10.39
C ALA A 5 2.32 0.09 -9.50
N TYR A 6 2.96 1.25 -9.68
CA TYR A 6 4.19 1.62 -8.96
C TYR A 6 5.48 0.86 -9.31
N GLN A 7 5.81 0.72 -10.59
CA GLN A 7 7.13 0.20 -10.99
C GLN A 7 8.31 0.98 -10.39
N TYR A 8 8.17 2.29 -10.21
CA TYR A 8 9.18 3.13 -9.57
C TYR A 8 9.40 2.74 -8.11
N VAL A 9 8.33 2.53 -7.34
CA VAL A 9 8.41 2.13 -5.93
C VAL A 9 9.05 0.75 -5.80
N ARG A 10 8.66 -0.20 -6.65
CA ARG A 10 9.29 -1.53 -6.68
C ARG A 10 10.77 -1.47 -6.95
N ARG A 11 11.19 -0.63 -7.90
CA ARG A 11 12.61 -0.48 -8.25
C ARG A 11 13.41 0.26 -7.17
N THR A 12 12.77 1.20 -6.47
CA THR A 12 13.44 2.10 -5.51
C THR A 12 13.49 1.52 -4.11
N TYR A 13 12.39 0.93 -3.65
CA TYR A 13 12.21 0.43 -2.29
C TYR A 13 12.15 -1.10 -2.21
N GLY A 14 12.09 -1.80 -3.34
CA GLY A 14 12.01 -3.27 -3.38
C GLY A 14 10.64 -3.85 -3.04
N VAL A 15 9.61 -3.02 -2.85
CA VAL A 15 8.25 -3.47 -2.48
C VAL A 15 7.32 -3.52 -3.70
N ASN A 16 6.42 -4.50 -3.76
CA ASN A 16 5.51 -4.69 -4.90
C ASN A 16 4.05 -4.42 -4.51
N PRO A 17 3.60 -3.14 -4.48
CA PRO A 17 2.23 -2.80 -4.14
C PRO A 17 1.24 -3.26 -5.22
N GLY A 18 0.37 -4.21 -4.91
CA GLY A 18 -0.74 -4.59 -5.78
C GLY A 18 -1.99 -3.74 -5.52
N VAL A 19 -2.61 -3.17 -6.55
CA VAL A 19 -3.94 -2.52 -6.38
C VAL A 19 -4.94 -3.55 -5.84
N GLY A 20 -5.67 -3.20 -4.79
CA GLY A 20 -6.58 -4.11 -4.08
C GLY A 20 -5.89 -4.96 -3.00
N GLN A 21 -4.57 -4.88 -2.85
CA GLN A 21 -3.84 -5.56 -1.78
C GLN A 21 -4.11 -4.88 -0.44
N ARG A 22 -4.26 -5.71 0.60
CA ARG A 22 -4.40 -5.25 1.98
C ARG A 22 -3.02 -4.98 2.58
N VAL A 23 -2.90 -3.84 3.25
CA VAL A 23 -1.65 -3.37 3.86
C VAL A 23 -1.94 -2.85 5.26
N LEU A 24 -0.93 -2.89 6.13
CA LEU A 24 -0.98 -2.28 7.45
C LEU A 24 -0.03 -1.08 7.45
N HIS A 25 -0.53 0.10 7.79
CA HIS A 25 0.34 1.26 7.96
C HIS A 25 1.00 1.21 9.34
N ASP A 26 2.32 1.19 9.39
CA ASP A 26 3.05 0.96 10.64
C ASP A 26 2.92 2.15 11.60
N VAL A 27 2.92 3.38 11.08
CA VAL A 27 2.82 4.61 11.89
C VAL A 27 1.46 4.78 12.54
N THR A 28 0.37 4.58 11.78
CA THR A 28 -1.00 4.73 12.33
C THR A 28 -1.58 3.42 12.86
N ARG A 29 -0.90 2.29 12.62
CA ARG A 29 -1.35 0.92 12.93
C ARG A 29 -2.74 0.63 12.36
N LYS A 30 -3.08 1.24 11.22
CA LYS A 30 -4.38 1.07 10.54
C LYS A 30 -4.25 0.21 9.31
N PHE A 31 -5.19 -0.71 9.15
CA PHE A 31 -5.32 -1.48 7.92
C PHE A 31 -5.92 -0.62 6.81
N GLY A 32 -5.45 -0.84 5.59
CA GLY A 32 -5.94 -0.19 4.40
C GLY A 32 -5.78 -1.07 3.17
N THR A 33 -6.34 -0.60 2.07
CA THR A 33 -6.26 -1.28 0.77
C THR A 33 -5.59 -0.35 -0.23
N ILE A 34 -4.63 -0.87 -1.00
CA ILE A 34 -3.94 -0.12 -2.03
C ILE A 34 -4.93 0.26 -3.13
N ALA A 35 -5.05 1.55 -3.41
CA ALA A 35 -5.85 2.10 -4.48
C ALA A 35 -5.01 2.24 -5.76
N ARG A 36 -5.67 2.62 -6.87
CA ARG A 36 -4.96 2.93 -8.12
C ARG A 36 -3.97 4.07 -7.89
N GLU A 37 -2.82 3.98 -8.57
CA GLU A 37 -1.83 5.04 -8.54
C GLU A 37 -2.41 6.34 -9.11
N ASP A 38 -2.03 7.46 -8.50
CA ASP A 38 -2.29 8.78 -9.06
C ASP A 38 -1.01 9.23 -9.78
N LYS A 39 -1.12 9.51 -11.09
CA LYS A 39 0.02 9.88 -11.93
C LYS A 39 0.73 11.16 -11.49
N SER A 40 0.09 12.00 -10.68
CA SER A 40 0.71 13.20 -10.11
C SER A 40 1.50 12.91 -8.83
N GLN A 41 1.35 11.73 -8.22
CA GLN A 41 1.97 11.35 -6.94
C GLN A 41 2.67 9.99 -7.02
N SER A 42 3.45 9.78 -8.08
CA SER A 42 4.15 8.52 -8.41
C SER A 42 5.16 8.03 -7.33
N HIS A 43 5.50 8.89 -6.37
CA HIS A 43 6.39 8.57 -5.25
C HIS A 43 5.66 8.06 -4.00
N HIS A 44 4.32 8.14 -3.95
CA HIS A 44 3.50 7.76 -2.80
C HIS A 44 2.49 6.67 -3.16
N VAL A 45 2.34 5.68 -2.28
CA VAL A 45 1.33 4.63 -2.46
C VAL A 45 0.00 5.11 -1.92
N MET A 46 -1.01 5.13 -2.79
CA MET A 46 -2.36 5.53 -2.41
C MET A 46 -3.01 4.40 -1.63
N VAL A 47 -3.29 4.62 -0.35
CA VAL A 47 -3.92 3.62 0.52
C VAL A 47 -5.25 4.15 1.03
N ARG A 48 -6.31 3.39 0.78
CA ARG A 48 -7.62 3.63 1.37
C ARG A 48 -7.72 2.89 2.70
N PHE A 49 -7.58 3.63 3.79
CA PHE A 49 -7.74 3.08 5.14
C PHE A 49 -9.17 2.65 5.42
N ASP A 50 -9.31 1.63 6.26
CA ASP A 50 -10.62 1.19 6.74
C ASP A 50 -11.32 2.32 7.50
N GLY A 51 -12.62 2.51 7.22
CA GLY A 51 -13.38 3.66 7.73
C GLY A 51 -13.12 5.01 7.04
N GLN A 52 -12.19 5.09 6.07
CA GLN A 52 -11.97 6.31 5.29
C GLN A 52 -12.62 6.26 3.91
N ARG A 53 -13.22 7.40 3.52
CA ARG A 53 -13.87 7.57 2.21
C ARG A 53 -12.86 7.76 1.08
N PHE A 54 -11.70 8.35 1.38
CA PHE A 54 -10.68 8.71 0.40
C PHE A 54 -9.38 7.94 0.64
N ALA A 55 -8.61 7.73 -0.43
CA ALA A 55 -7.26 7.19 -0.32
C ALA A 55 -6.30 8.30 0.09
N SER A 56 -5.40 7.98 1.02
CA SER A 56 -4.33 8.89 1.45
C SER A 56 -3.00 8.46 0.82
N PRO A 57 -2.15 9.41 0.41
CA PRO A 57 -0.79 9.10 0.00
C PRO A 57 0.03 8.67 1.22
N CYS A 58 0.62 7.48 1.15
CA CYS A 58 1.50 6.94 2.19
C CYS A 58 2.89 6.68 1.60
N HIS A 59 3.94 6.79 2.42
CA HIS A 59 5.25 6.33 1.98
C HIS A 59 5.25 4.80 1.87
N PRO A 60 5.89 4.26 0.82
CA PRO A 60 5.95 2.82 0.63
C PRO A 60 6.70 2.09 1.74
N THR A 61 7.64 2.75 2.42
CA THR A 61 8.38 2.16 3.55
C THR A 61 7.60 2.14 4.86
N GLU A 62 6.50 2.89 4.95
CA GLU A 62 5.62 2.93 6.14
C GLU A 62 4.47 1.92 6.05
N LEU A 63 4.44 1.11 4.99
CA LEU A 63 3.41 0.13 4.72
C LEU A 63 3.97 -1.28 4.83
N ASP A 64 3.34 -2.08 5.68
CA ASP A 64 3.54 -3.51 5.71
C ASP A 64 2.64 -4.16 4.64
N TYR A 65 3.29 -4.72 3.62
CA TYR A 65 2.65 -5.35 2.45
C TYR A 65 2.34 -6.83 2.66
N GLN A 66 2.82 -7.43 3.75
CA GLN A 66 2.54 -8.80 4.13
C GLN A 66 2.05 -8.81 5.57
N PRO A 67 0.94 -8.12 5.89
CA PRO A 67 0.44 -8.12 7.24
C PRO A 67 0.08 -9.56 7.55
N LYS A 68 0.85 -10.16 8.46
CA LYS A 68 0.63 -11.52 8.94
C LYS A 68 -0.69 -11.49 9.71
N GLU A 69 -1.77 -11.83 9.03
CA GLU A 69 -3.02 -12.20 9.68
C GLU A 69 -2.73 -13.49 10.43
N GLY A 70 -2.38 -13.36 11.72
CA GLY A 70 -2.14 -14.42 12.68
C GLY A 70 -1.79 -15.79 12.09
N SER A 71 -0.50 -16.06 11.85
CA SER A 71 -0.02 -17.43 11.96
C SER A 71 0.03 -17.79 13.45
N ASP A 72 -1.14 -18.09 14.01
CA ASP A 72 -1.31 -18.83 15.26
C ASP A 72 -1.39 -20.31 14.89
N GLY A 73 -0.39 -21.08 15.30
CA GLY A 73 -0.26 -22.52 15.11
C GLY A 73 0.57 -23.11 16.23
#